data_AF-A3YVS9-F1
#
_entry.id   AF-A3YVS9-F1
#
_cell.length_a   1.000
_cell.length_b   1.000
_cell.length_c   1.000
_cell.angle_alpha   90.00
_cell.angle_beta   90.00
_cell.angle_gamma   90.00
#
_symmetry.space_group_name_H-M   'P 1'
#
loop_
_entity.id
_entity.type
_entity.pdbx_description
1 polymer ?
#
loop_
_entity_poly.entity_id
_entity_poly.type
_entity_poly.pdbx_seq_one_letter_code
_entity_poly.pdbx_strand_id
1 'polypeptide(L)' 'MVLICWDLDGNRSSETMPVSQARQRRLQLESLGAVIYWSERLVNA' A
#
# COMPACT_ATOMS: atom_id res chain seq x y z
N MET A 1 8.38 2.83 8.03
CA MET A 1 6.96 3.01 7.65
C MET A 1 6.88 2.90 6.13
N VAL A 2 5.75 2.51 5.55
CA VAL A 2 5.63 2.43 4.09
C VAL A 2 4.40 3.20 3.63
N LEU A 3 4.51 3.83 2.47
CA LEU A 3 3.38 4.38 1.75
C LEU A 3 2.91 3.34 0.74
N ILE A 4 1.68 2.87 0.88
CA ILE A 4 1.01 2.05 -0.12
C ILE A 4 0.03 2.96 -0.88
N CYS A 5 0.19 3.01 -2.20
CA CYS A 5 -0.74 3.70 -3.10
C CYS A 5 -1.40 2.65 -3.98
N TRP A 6 -2.70 2.79 -4.25
CA TRP A 6 -3.39 1.88 -5.14
C TRP A 6 -4.43 2.59 -5.99
N ASP A 7 -4.66 2.05 -7.18
CA ASP A 7 -5.76 2.43 -8.07
C ASP A 7 -6.76 1.28 -8.10
N LEU A 8 -8.00 1.57 -7.73
CA LEU A 8 -9.11 0.63 -7.80
C LEU A 8 -10.24 1.29 -8.57
N ASP A 9 -10.60 0.73 -9.73
CA ASP A 9 -11.64 1.26 -10.62
C ASP A 9 -11.43 2.73 -11.02
N GLY A 10 -10.17 3.15 -11.22
CA GLY A 10 -9.82 4.53 -11.55
C GLY A 10 -9.78 5.48 -10.35
N ASN A 11 -10.03 4.98 -9.13
CA ASN A 11 -9.88 5.75 -7.90
C ASN A 11 -8.52 5.48 -7.26
N ARG A 12 -7.70 6.53 -7.23
CA ARG A 12 -6.40 6.48 -6.54
C ARG A 12 -6.56 6.77 -5.06
N SER A 13 -5.97 5.90 -4.25
CA SER A 13 -5.92 6.01 -2.80
C SER A 13 -4.49 5.78 -2.31
N SER A 14 -4.20 6.26 -1.10
CA SER A 14 -2.88 6.09 -0.49
C SER A 14 -2.98 6.03 1.03
N GLU A 15 -2.13 5.22 1.64
CA GLU A 15 -2.13 4.98 3.09
C GLU A 15 -0.69 4.78 3.59
N THR A 16 -0.34 5.36 4.74
CA THR A 16 0.97 5.15 5.38
C THR A 16 0.82 4.22 6.57
N MET A 17 1.57 3.13 6.61
CA MET A 17 1.45 2.10 7.66
C MET A 17 2.79 1.41 7.98
N PRO A 18 2.88 0.67 9.10
CA PRO A 18 4.04 -0.18 9.38
C PRO A 18 4.23 -1.26 8.31
N VAL A 19 5.49 -1.64 8.03
CA VAL A 19 5.84 -2.69 7.06
C VAL A 19 5.11 -4.01 7.37
N SER A 20 4.98 -4.34 8.66
CA SER A 20 4.30 -5.54 9.14
C SER A 20 2.84 -5.61 8.70
N GLN A 21 2.12 -4.48 8.68
CA GLN A 21 0.72 -4.40 8.26
C GLN A 21 0.58 -4.26 6.74
N ALA A 22 1.55 -3.61 6.09
CA ALA A 22 1.52 -3.35 4.66
C ALA A 22 1.41 -4.60 3.79
N ARG A 23 2.04 -5.71 4.21
CA ARG A 23 1.93 -6.98 3.49
C ARG A 23 0.49 -7.50 3.47
N GLN A 24 -0.20 -7.47 4.60
CA GLN A 24 -1.60 -7.90 4.67
C GLN A 24 -2.50 -6.97 3.87
N ARG A 25 -2.27 -5.66 3.97
CA ARG A 25 -3.05 -4.67 3.22
C ARG A 25 -2.90 -4.84 1.71
N ARG A 26 -1.67 -5.07 1.24
CA ARG A 26 -1.39 -5.37 -0.17
C ARG A 26 -2.19 -6.57 -0.65
N LEU A 27 -2.20 -7.68 0.09
CA LEU A 27 -2.96 -8.88 -0.29
C LEU A 27 -4.47 -8.61 -0.37
N GLN A 28 -5.01 -7.82 0.56
CA GLN A 28 -6.42 -7.40 0.50
C GLN A 28 -6.70 -6.59 -0.77
N LEU A 29 -5.86 -5.62 -1.09
CA LEU A 29 -6.01 -4.77 -2.28
C LEU A 29 -5.85 -5.58 -3.58
N GLU A 30 -4.88 -6.50 -3.64
CA GLU A 30 -4.71 -7.43 -4.77
C GLU A 30 -5.95 -8.31 -4.96
N SER A 31 -6.57 -8.78 -3.87
CA SER A 31 -7.81 -9.57 -3.94
C SER A 31 -9.01 -8.78 -4.49
N LEU A 32 -8.98 -7.46 -4.36
CA LEU A 32 -9.97 -6.55 -4.93
C LEU A 32 -9.65 -6.16 -6.39
N GLY A 33 -8.52 -6.60 -6.94
CA GLY A 33 -8.08 -6.25 -8.29
C GLY A 33 -7.42 -4.87 -8.38
N ALA A 34 -6.99 -4.28 -7.26
CA ALA A 34 -6.33 -2.98 -7.27
C ALA A 34 -4.92 -3.06 -7.89
N VAL A 35 -4.54 -2.01 -8.64
CA VAL A 35 -3.16 -1.83 -9.11
C VAL A 35 -2.36 -1.10 -8.03
N ILE A 36 -1.31 -1.74 -7.52
CA ILE A 36 -0.59 -1.27 -6.32
C ILE A 36 0.77 -0.70 -6.68
N TYR A 37 1.09 0.45 -6.07
CA TYR A 37 2.39 1.09 -6.04
C TYR A 37 2.89 1.14 -4.59
N TRP A 38 4.15 0.77 -4.39
CA TRP A 38 4.75 0.69 -3.07
C TRP A 38 5.93 1.66 -2.95
N SER A 39 6.09 2.31 -1.81
CA SER A 39 7.29 3.09 -1.50
C SER A 39 7.65 2.91 -0.03
N GLU A 40 8.82 2.32 0.22
CA GLU A 40 9.35 2.18 1.57
C GLU A 40 9.94 3.51 2.02
N ARG A 41 9.36 4.10 3.08
CA ARG A 41 10.01 5.17 3.81
C ARG A 41 10.82 4.54 4.94
N LEU A 42 12.09 4.30 4.64
CA LEU A 42 13.09 4.10 5.68
C LEU A 42 13.04 5.36 6.56
N VAL A 43 12.36 5.24 7.69
CA VAL A 43 12.52 6.22 8.77
C VAL A 43 13.92 5.91 9.25
N ASN A 44 14.90 6.67 8.76
CA ASN A 44 16.25 6.61 9.28
C ASN A 44 16.14 6.93 10.78
N ALA A 45 16.30 5.90 11.59
CA ALA A 45 16.37 5.99 13.05
C ALA A 45 17.69 6.63 13.47
#